data_AF-A0A5A7XXS1-F1
#
_entry.id   AF-A0A5A7XXS1-F1
#
_cell.length_a   1.000
_cell.length_b   1.000
_cell.length_c   1.000
_cell.angle_alpha   90.00
_cell.angle_beta   90.00
_cell.angle_gamma   90.00
#
_symmetry.space_group_name_H-M   'P 1'
#
loop_
_entity.id
_entity.type
_entity.pdbx_description
1 polymer ?
#
loop_
_entity_poly.entity_id
_entity_poly.type
_entity_poly.pdbx_seq_one_letter_code
_entity_poly.pdbx_strand_id
1 'polypeptide(L)'
;MKRDVDYTWRLAELMAAHGMHNSTDLIPRLAERGIQLSRPQVYRIVHQRPERVALQLMAALCDILGCGVEDLVTVTATDARKKKAASGTTAPPNVVELNKSIRPRRARIITDGTD
;
A
#
# COMPACT_ATOMS: atom_id res chain seq x y z
N MET A 1 -2.70 -5.25 -21.04
CA MET A 1 -3.52 -5.10 -19.81
C MET A 1 -2.64 -4.43 -18.77
N LYS A 2 -3.06 -3.31 -18.16
CA LYS A 2 -2.27 -2.69 -17.09
C LYS A 2 -2.52 -3.47 -15.80
N ARG A 3 -1.48 -3.91 -15.11
CA ARG A 3 -1.57 -4.57 -13.81
C ARG A 3 -1.06 -3.63 -12.73
N ASP A 4 -1.77 -3.58 -11.60
CA ASP A 4 -1.30 -2.95 -10.38
C ASP A 4 -0.69 -4.06 -9.51
N VAL A 5 0.62 -3.97 -9.29
CA VAL A 5 1.41 -4.95 -8.52
C VAL A 5 1.72 -4.36 -7.15
N ASP A 6 1.54 -5.17 -6.12
CA ASP A 6 1.78 -4.81 -4.73
C ASP A 6 2.44 -6.00 -3.99
N TYR A 7 2.87 -5.79 -2.75
CA TYR A 7 3.45 -6.86 -1.95
C TYR A 7 3.24 -6.66 -0.44
N THR A 8 3.25 -7.77 0.28
CA THR A 8 3.26 -7.82 1.73
C THR A 8 4.61 -8.31 2.23
N TRP A 9 5.15 -7.64 3.24
CA TRP A 9 6.40 -7.99 3.89
C TRP A 9 6.13 -8.70 5.22
N ARG A 10 6.64 -9.93 5.39
CA ARG A 10 6.27 -10.83 6.50
C ARG A 10 7.40 -11.13 7.48
N LEU A 11 8.50 -10.38 7.43
CA LEU A 11 9.67 -10.67 8.28
C LEU A 11 9.34 -10.70 9.77
N ALA A 12 8.57 -9.75 10.30
CA ALA A 12 8.23 -9.72 11.73
C ALA A 12 7.46 -10.97 12.19
N GLU A 13 6.54 -11.47 11.35
CA GLU A 13 5.78 -12.70 11.61
C GLU A 13 6.71 -13.92 11.64
N LEU A 14 7.59 -14.03 10.64
CA LEU A 14 8.55 -15.13 10.57
C LEU A 14 9.57 -15.08 11.70
N MET A 15 10.05 -13.90 12.09
CA MET A 15 10.91 -13.75 13.27
C MET A 15 10.24 -14.30 14.53
N ALA A 16 8.97 -13.92 14.76
CA ALA A 16 8.23 -14.39 15.92
C ALA A 16 8.03 -15.91 15.92
N ALA A 17 7.75 -16.51 14.76
CA ALA A 17 7.66 -17.96 14.59
C ALA A 17 8.99 -18.68 14.92
N HIS A 18 10.13 -18.01 14.72
CA HIS A 18 11.47 -18.48 15.06
C HIS A 18 11.93 -18.07 16.48
N GLY A 19 11.03 -17.58 17.33
CA GLY A 19 11.35 -17.19 18.71
C GLY A 19 12.17 -15.90 18.84
N MET A 20 12.26 -15.11 17.77
CA MET A 20 12.87 -13.77 17.78
C MET A 20 11.80 -12.72 17.99
N HIS A 21 11.80 -12.09 19.16
CA HIS A 21 10.77 -11.13 19.56
C HIS A 21 11.24 -9.68 19.47
N ASN A 22 12.54 -9.44 19.24
CA ASN A 22 13.10 -8.11 19.03
C ASN A 22 13.82 -8.02 17.69
N SER A 23 13.63 -6.92 16.96
CA SER A 23 14.40 -6.58 15.77
C SER A 23 15.92 -6.68 15.99
N THR A 24 16.43 -6.41 17.19
CA THR A 24 17.86 -6.52 17.49
C THR A 24 18.39 -7.95 17.48
N ASP A 25 17.53 -8.96 17.61
CA ASP A 25 17.92 -10.38 17.58
C ASP A 25 18.48 -10.80 16.21
N LEU A 26 18.14 -10.05 15.16
CA LEU A 26 18.67 -10.23 13.81
C LEU A 26 20.11 -9.74 13.64
N ILE A 27 20.54 -8.75 14.43
CA ILE A 27 21.84 -8.08 14.24
C ILE A 27 23.01 -9.08 14.29
N PRO A 28 23.19 -9.89 15.35
CA PRO A 28 24.31 -10.84 15.39
C PRO A 28 24.24 -11.88 14.27
N ARG A 29 23.03 -12.34 13.90
CA ARG A 29 22.81 -13.35 12.86
C ARG A 29 23.13 -12.83 11.45
N LEU A 30 22.82 -11.55 11.20
CA LEU A 30 23.21 -10.87 9.97
C LEU A 30 24.72 -10.64 9.92
N ALA A 31 25.33 -10.29 11.06
CA ALA A 31 26.78 -10.09 11.16
C ALA A 31 27.57 -11.38 10.86
N GLU A 32 27.10 -12.55 11.31
CA GLU A 32 27.67 -13.87 10.96
C GLU A 32 27.72 -14.13 9.44
N ARG A 33 26.85 -13.48 8.67
CA ARG A 33 26.76 -13.58 7.20
C ARG A 33 27.44 -12.41 6.49
N GLY A 34 28.23 -11.62 7.22
CA GLY A 34 28.94 -10.45 6.70
C GLY A 34 28.06 -9.22 6.44
N ILE A 35 26.82 -9.21 6.94
CA ILE A 35 25.88 -8.09 6.76
C ILE A 35 25.86 -7.24 8.02
N GLN A 36 26.49 -6.07 7.94
CA GLN A 36 26.52 -5.10 9.03
C GLN A 36 25.44 -4.03 8.82
N LEU A 37 24.45 -3.99 9.71
CA LEU A 37 23.39 -3.00 9.70
C LEU A 37 23.25 -2.34 11.07
N SER A 38 23.03 -1.03 11.09
CA SER A 38 22.70 -0.29 12.30
C SER A 38 21.33 -0.70 12.85
N ARG A 39 21.11 -0.51 14.16
CA ARG A 39 19.81 -0.78 14.81
C ARG A 39 18.62 -0.11 14.10
N PRO A 40 18.67 1.18 13.70
CA PRO A 40 17.58 1.80 12.96
C PRO A 40 17.33 1.16 11.59
N GLN A 41 18.38 0.71 10.88
CA GLN A 41 18.21 0.01 9.61
C GLN A 41 17.49 -1.32 9.81
N VAL A 42 17.91 -2.12 10.79
CA VAL A 42 17.24 -3.39 11.12
C VAL A 42 15.79 -3.16 11.55
N TYR A 43 15.54 -2.17 12.40
CA TYR A 43 14.18 -1.81 12.80
C TYR A 43 13.27 -1.50 11.60
N ARG A 44 13.75 -0.68 10.65
CA ARG A 44 12.97 -0.36 9.43
C ARG A 44 12.74 -1.61 8.57
N ILE A 45 13.74 -2.47 8.42
CA ILE A 45 13.59 -3.72 7.67
C ILE A 45 12.56 -4.63 8.33
N VAL A 46 12.51 -4.70 9.66
CA VAL A 46 11.58 -5.61 10.36
C VAL A 46 10.15 -5.05 10.41
N HIS A 47 10.00 -3.77 10.74
CA HIS A 47 8.70 -3.19 11.10
C HIS A 47 8.10 -2.27 10.05
N GLN A 48 8.86 -1.87 9.03
CA GLN A 48 8.34 -1.06 7.93
C GLN A 48 8.28 -1.91 6.66
N ARG A 49 7.64 -1.36 5.63
CA ARG A 49 7.57 -1.96 4.30
C ARG A 49 8.73 -1.42 3.46
N PRO A 50 9.80 -2.21 3.23
CA PRO A 50 11.00 -1.70 2.55
C PRO A 50 10.80 -1.63 1.04
N GLU A 51 11.01 -0.46 0.44
CA GLU A 51 10.94 -0.31 -1.03
C GLU A 51 12.10 -0.99 -1.77
N ARG A 52 13.25 -1.11 -1.10
CA ARG A 52 14.48 -1.68 -1.65
C ARG A 52 15.16 -2.52 -0.58
N VAL A 53 15.55 -3.72 -0.97
CA VAL A 53 16.36 -4.64 -0.17
C VAL A 53 17.46 -5.20 -1.06
N ALA A 54 18.66 -5.35 -0.52
CA ALA A 54 19.73 -6.04 -1.23
C ALA A 54 19.37 -7.53 -1.34
N LEU A 55 19.62 -8.15 -2.49
CA LEU A 55 19.34 -9.58 -2.67
C LEU A 55 20.14 -10.46 -1.69
N GLN A 56 21.35 -10.01 -1.31
CA GLN A 56 22.15 -10.68 -0.29
C GLN A 56 21.50 -10.63 1.10
N LEU A 57 20.81 -9.53 1.45
CA LEU A 57 20.02 -9.47 2.68
C LEU A 57 18.84 -10.43 2.62
N MET A 58 18.13 -10.51 1.49
CA MET A 58 17.05 -11.48 1.30
C MET A 58 17.53 -12.91 1.51
N ALA A 59 18.63 -13.29 0.85
CA ALA A 59 19.23 -14.61 1.00
C ALA A 59 19.66 -14.91 2.45
N ALA A 60 20.24 -13.93 3.14
CA ALA A 60 20.61 -14.08 4.54
C ALA A 60 19.40 -14.26 5.46
N LEU A 61 18.30 -13.53 5.22
CA LEU A 61 17.06 -13.69 5.99
C LEU A 61 16.45 -15.09 5.77
N CYS A 62 16.40 -15.57 4.53
CA CYS A 62 15.98 -16.92 4.20
C CYS A 62 16.81 -17.97 4.93
N ASP A 63 18.13 -17.84 4.93
CA ASP A 63 19.05 -18.76 5.62
C ASP A 63 18.90 -18.71 7.15
N ILE A 64 18.74 -17.52 7.74
CA ILE A 64 18.52 -17.32 9.19
C ILE A 64 17.20 -17.99 9.64
N LEU A 65 16.16 -17.87 8.82
CA LEU A 65 14.81 -18.33 9.14
C LEU A 65 14.49 -19.70 8.52
N GLY A 66 15.42 -20.32 7.80
CA GLY A 66 15.15 -21.60 7.11
C GLY A 66 13.92 -21.58 6.20
N CYS A 67 13.66 -20.46 5.52
CA CYS A 67 12.44 -20.24 4.72
C CYS A 67 12.74 -19.75 3.30
N GLY A 68 11.74 -19.79 2.41
CA GLY A 68 11.84 -19.31 1.04
C GLY A 68 11.67 -17.79 0.91
N VAL A 69 11.88 -17.27 -0.30
CA VAL A 69 11.65 -15.84 -0.60
C VAL A 69 10.16 -15.51 -0.59
N GLU A 70 9.33 -16.46 -1.00
CA GLU A 70 7.87 -16.43 -1.02
C GLU A 70 7.26 -16.30 0.38
N ASP A 71 7.96 -16.79 1.40
CA ASP A 71 7.55 -16.65 2.80
C ASP A 71 7.75 -15.21 3.28
N LEU A 72 8.90 -14.61 2.91
CA LEU A 72 9.26 -13.23 3.25
C LEU A 72 8.41 -12.19 2.52
N VAL A 73 8.14 -12.42 1.23
CA VAL A 73 7.40 -11.51 0.35
C VAL A 73 6.25 -12.22 -0.34
N THR A 74 5.03 -11.80 -0.03
CA THR A 74 3.85 -12.22 -0.78
C THR A 74 3.52 -11.16 -1.82
N VAL A 75 3.59 -11.51 -3.10
CA VAL A 75 3.27 -10.61 -4.22
C VAL A 75 1.79 -10.70 -4.54
N THR A 76 1.14 -9.55 -4.70
CA THR A 76 -0.23 -9.48 -5.20
C THR A 76 -0.25 -8.67 -6.50
N ALA A 77 -1.03 -9.12 -7.49
CA ALA A 77 -1.11 -8.42 -8.77
C ALA A 77 -2.55 -8.46 -9.28
N THR A 78 -3.17 -7.29 -9.41
CA THR A 78 -4.57 -7.16 -9.87
C THR A 78 -4.66 -6.36 -11.16
N ASP A 79 -5.73 -6.54 -11.93
CA ASP A 79 -5.94 -5.72 -13.13
C ASP A 79 -6.27 -4.29 -12.73
N ALA A 80 -5.54 -3.34 -13.32
CA ALA A 80 -5.72 -1.93 -13.03
C ALA A 80 -7.13 -1.51 -13.46
N ARG A 81 -7.88 -0.92 -12.51
CA ARG A 81 -9.23 -0.43 -12.79
C ARG A 81 -9.19 0.57 -13.93
N LYS A 82 -9.84 0.23 -15.04
CA LYS A 82 -10.11 1.20 -16.10
C LYS A 82 -11.00 2.29 -15.50
N LYS A 83 -10.50 3.53 -15.42
CA LYS A 83 -11.36 4.68 -15.10
C LYS A 83 -12.48 4.69 -16.14
N LYS A 84 -13.72 4.46 -15.72
CA LYS A 84 -14.88 4.75 -16.57
C LYS A 84 -14.82 6.26 -16.81
N ALA A 85 -14.43 6.67 -18.02
CA ALA A 85 -14.71 8.01 -18.45
C ALA A 85 -16.23 8.16 -18.37
N ALA A 86 -16.73 9.16 -17.65
CA ALA A 86 -18.10 9.63 -17.82
C ALA A 86 -18.18 10.29 -19.21
N SER A 87 -18.08 9.48 -20.26
CA SER A 87 -18.44 9.89 -21.60
C SER A 87 -19.95 9.90 -21.60
N GLY A 88 -20.51 11.09 -21.38
CA GLY A 88 -21.94 11.31 -21.53
C GLY A 88 -22.33 11.02 -22.96
N THR A 89 -23.00 9.90 -23.19
CA THR A 89 -23.95 9.76 -24.29
C THR A 89 -24.97 8.70 -23.86
N THR A 90 -26.24 9.10 -23.84
CA THR A 90 -27.43 8.36 -23.39
C THR A 90 -27.52 8.06 -21.89
N ALA A 91 -28.24 8.95 -21.18
CA ALA A 91 -28.89 8.61 -19.92
C ALA A 91 -29.79 7.37 -20.10
N PRO A 92 -29.85 6.44 -19.13
CA PRO A 92 -30.86 5.39 -19.12
C PRO A 92 -32.27 6.01 -19.23
N PRO A 93 -33.27 5.31 -19.80
CA PRO A 93 -34.58 5.90 -20.10
C PRO A 93 -35.32 6.51 -18.89
N ASN A 94 -34.92 6.17 -17.66
CA ASN A 94 -35.50 6.68 -16.42
C ASN A 94 -34.64 7.74 -15.69
N VAL A 95 -33.60 8.30 -16.31
CA VAL A 95 -32.78 9.35 -15.69
C VAL A 95 -32.96 10.67 -16.44
N VAL A 96 -33.63 11.62 -15.80
CA VAL A 96 -33.80 12.97 -16.34
C VAL A 96 -32.52 13.76 -16.14
N GLU A 97 -31.98 14.34 -17.21
CA GLU A 97 -30.86 15.30 -17.13
C GLU A 97 -31.34 16.59 -16.44
N LEU A 98 -31.10 16.69 -15.13
CA LEU A 98 -31.57 17.79 -14.29
C LEU A 98 -31.10 19.17 -14.78
N ASN A 99 -29.92 19.22 -15.40
CA ASN A 99 -29.35 20.43 -16.00
C ASN A 99 -30.16 20.96 -17.19
N LYS A 100 -30.96 20.11 -17.85
CA LYS A 100 -31.88 20.51 -18.93
C LYS A 100 -33.32 20.69 -18.45
N SER A 101 -33.75 19.94 -17.42
CA SER A 101 -35.15 19.91 -16.98
C SER A 101 -35.51 20.94 -15.92
N ILE A 102 -34.54 21.43 -15.13
CA ILE A 102 -34.81 22.42 -14.07
C ILE A 102 -33.95 23.66 -14.28
N ARG A 103 -34.60 24.79 -14.57
CA ARG A 103 -33.96 26.11 -14.51
C ARG A 103 -34.18 26.70 -13.10
N PRO A 104 -33.12 26.95 -12.31
CA PRO A 104 -33.27 27.53 -10.99
C PRO A 104 -33.94 28.91 -11.09
N ARG A 105 -34.97 29.17 -10.27
CA ARG A 105 -35.56 30.51 -10.16
C ARG A 105 -34.53 31.45 -9.54
N ARG A 106 -34.37 32.65 -10.12
CA ARG A 106 -33.52 33.71 -9.55
C ARG A 106 -33.97 34.03 -8.13
N ALA A 107 -33.00 34.09 -7.21
CA ALA A 107 -33.24 34.55 -5.85
C ALA A 107 -33.71 36.01 -5.87
N ARG A 108 -34.74 36.32 -5.07
CA ARG A 108 -35.17 37.69 -4.78
C ARG A 108 -34.49 38.10 -3.47
N ILE A 109 -33.57 39.05 -3.54
CA ILE A 109 -32.88 39.59 -2.37
C ILE A 109 -33.82 40.62 -1.74
N ILE A 110 -34.17 40.41 -0.47
CA ILE A 110 -34.87 41.39 0.36
C ILE A 110 -33.79 42.05 1.21
N THR A 111 -33.63 43.37 1.08
CA THR A 111 -32.80 44.15 1.99
C THR A 111 -33.63 44.50 3.21
N ASP A 112 -33.24 44.04 4.39
CA ASP A 112 -33.84 44.50 5.63
C ASP A 112 -33.52 45.99 5.80
N GLY A 113 -34.55 46.83 5.79
CA GLY A 113 -34.42 48.25 6.06
C GLY A 113 -34.16 48.48 7.54
N THR A 114 -33.01 49.05 7.87
CA THR A 114 -32.70 49.69 9.15
C THR A 114 -33.42 51.04 9.21
N ASP A 115 -34.27 51.22 10.23
CA ASP A 115 -34.57 52.53 10.84
C ASP A 115 -33.30 53.11 11.50
#